data_AF-A0A1B6IDU4-F1
#
_entry.id   AF-A0A1B6IDU4-F1
#
_cell.length_a   1.000
_cell.length_b   1.000
_cell.length_c   1.000
_cell.angle_alpha   90.00
_cell.angle_beta   90.00
_cell.angle_gamma   90.00
#
_symmetry.space_group_name_H-M   'P 1'
#
loop_
_entity.id
_entity.type
_entity.pdbx_description
1 polymer ?
#
loop_
_entity_poly.entity_id
_entity_poly.type
_entity_poly.pdbx_seq_one_letter_code
_entity_poly.pdbx_strand_id
1 'polypeptide(L)'
;MNRVQDYWKTDHLFNLKFFSSFMSRDKFLSILRCLHFSTFSGNNPDHDNPTEKIKFVVEYFNNKIKSMYYPQKELSLDKAMVLWRGRLHFRQYIKGKRHKYGGKLYTLTEH
;
A
#
# COMPACT_ATOMS: atom_id res chain seq x y z
N MET A 1 -1.09 12.12 17.07
CA MET A 1 -1.15 11.15 15.96
C MET A 1 -1.92 11.84 14.85
N ASN A 2 -1.27 12.22 13.76
CA ASN A 2 -1.92 13.01 12.70
C ASN A 2 -3.03 12.18 12.05
N ARG A 3 -4.24 12.72 12.02
CA ARG A 3 -5.39 12.09 11.37
C ARG A 3 -5.38 12.55 9.92
N VAL A 4 -5.74 11.68 8.98
CA VAL A 4 -5.84 12.04 7.55
C VAL A 4 -6.79 13.22 7.31
N GLN A 5 -7.78 13.40 8.18
CA GLN A 5 -8.71 14.55 8.13
C GLN A 5 -8.02 15.89 8.39
N ASP A 6 -6.86 15.90 9.04
CA ASP A 6 -6.13 17.13 9.38
C ASP A 6 -5.65 17.87 8.13
N TYR A 7 -5.51 17.18 6.98
CA TYR A 7 -5.18 17.80 5.69
C TYR A 7 -6.25 18.77 5.17
N TRP A 8 -7.47 18.73 5.71
CA TRP A 8 -8.58 19.64 5.36
C TRP A 8 -8.93 20.62 6.48
N LYS A 9 -8.03 20.82 7.46
CA LYS A 9 -8.24 21.88 8.46
C LYS A 9 -8.21 23.24 7.79
N THR A 10 -9.04 24.15 8.30
CA THR A 10 -9.08 25.55 7.89
C THR A 10 -8.44 26.48 8.90
N ASP A 11 -7.97 25.94 10.03
CA ASP A 11 -7.22 26.67 11.06
C ASP A 11 -6.00 27.35 10.46
N HIS A 12 -5.69 28.57 10.92
CA HIS A 12 -4.65 29.41 10.34
C HIS A 12 -3.29 28.70 10.23
N LEU A 13 -2.93 27.86 11.21
CA LEU A 13 -1.64 27.16 11.23
C LEU A 13 -1.63 25.89 10.35
N PHE A 14 -2.79 25.39 9.94
CA PHE A 14 -2.94 24.10 9.28
C PHE A 14 -3.81 24.15 8.01
N ASN A 15 -4.08 25.34 7.47
CA ASN A 15 -4.90 25.56 6.28
C ASN A 15 -4.14 25.21 4.99
N LEU A 16 -3.93 23.92 4.77
CA LEU A 16 -3.32 23.38 3.56
C LEU A 16 -4.31 23.37 2.40
N LYS A 17 -4.52 24.54 1.78
CA LYS A 17 -5.47 24.73 0.67
C LYS A 17 -5.31 23.74 -0.48
N PHE A 18 -4.10 23.19 -0.66
CA PHE A 18 -3.78 22.18 -1.66
C PHE A 18 -4.81 21.03 -1.65
N PHE A 19 -5.00 20.33 -0.53
CA PHE A 19 -5.89 19.16 -0.50
C PHE A 19 -7.35 19.51 -0.78
N SER A 20 -7.85 20.58 -0.15
CA SER A 20 -9.22 21.05 -0.35
C SER A 20 -9.50 21.53 -1.76
N SER A 21 -8.48 21.99 -2.49
CA SER A 21 -8.64 22.48 -3.86
C SER A 21 -8.90 21.37 -4.88
N PHE A 22 -8.39 20.15 -4.64
CA PHE A 22 -8.60 19.02 -5.54
C PHE A 22 -9.84 18.19 -5.19
N MET A 23 -10.09 17.97 -3.90
CA MET A 23 -11.17 17.08 -3.46
C MET A 23 -11.63 17.45 -2.05
N SER A 24 -12.93 17.34 -1.78
CA SER A 24 -13.42 17.46 -0.41
C SER A 24 -12.95 16.28 0.46
N ARG A 25 -12.79 16.54 1.76
CA ARG A 25 -12.44 15.54 2.77
C ARG A 25 -13.33 14.29 2.68
N ASP A 26 -14.64 14.51 2.60
CA ASP A 26 -15.62 13.44 2.69
C ASP A 26 -15.65 12.59 1.41
N LYS A 27 -15.40 13.20 0.24
CA LYS A 27 -15.22 12.47 -1.02
C LYS A 27 -13.95 11.60 -0.96
N PHE A 28 -12.84 12.15 -0.49
CA PHE A 28 -11.59 11.39 -0.34
C PHE A 28 -11.75 10.20 0.60
N LEU A 29 -12.34 10.41 1.78
CA LEU A 29 -12.55 9.34 2.77
C LEU A 29 -13.52 8.26 2.26
N SER A 30 -14.54 8.65 1.49
CA SER A 30 -15.46 7.70 0.86
C SER A 30 -14.75 6.82 -0.16
N ILE A 31 -13.94 7.42 -1.04
CA ILE A 31 -13.13 6.69 -2.01
C ILE A 31 -12.15 5.76 -1.29
N LEU A 32 -11.43 6.26 -0.28
CA LEU A 32 -10.46 5.48 0.49
C LEU A 32 -11.12 4.27 1.18
N ARG A 33 -12.33 4.42 1.69
CA ARG A 33 -13.09 3.34 2.35
C ARG A 33 -13.54 2.26 1.37
N CYS A 34 -13.91 2.66 0.15
CA CYS A 34 -14.47 1.77 -0.87
C CYS A 34 -13.43 1.27 -1.88
N LEU A 35 -12.14 1.61 -1.70
CA LEU A 35 -11.08 1.22 -2.60
C LEU A 35 -10.89 -0.31 -2.59
N HIS A 36 -11.17 -0.94 -3.73
CA HIS A 36 -11.12 -2.38 -3.90
C HIS A 36 -10.55 -2.74 -5.27
N PHE A 37 -9.69 -3.77 -5.32
CA PHE A 37 -8.94 -4.13 -6.53
C PHE A 37 -9.18 -5.56 -7.02
N SER A 38 -10.07 -6.32 -6.37
CA SER A 38 -10.48 -7.64 -6.82
C SER A 38 -11.92 -7.63 -7.32
N THR A 39 -12.21 -8.47 -8.30
CA THR A 39 -13.57 -8.75 -8.75
C THR A 39 -14.08 -9.98 -8.00
N PHE A 40 -15.29 -9.92 -7.44
CA PHE A 40 -15.95 -11.11 -6.90
C PHE A 40 -16.37 -12.02 -8.07
N SER A 41 -15.49 -12.92 -8.47
CA SER A 41 -15.85 -14.04 -9.33
C SER A 41 -16.06 -15.22 -8.39
N GLY A 42 -17.31 -15.69 -8.24
CA GLY A 42 -17.65 -16.81 -7.36
C GLY A 42 -16.93 -18.13 -7.68
N ASN A 43 -16.14 -18.16 -8.76
CA ASN A 43 -15.34 -19.29 -9.20
C ASN A 43 -13.84 -18.96 -9.22
N ASN A 44 -13.32 -18.12 -8.32
CA ASN A 44 -11.88 -17.88 -8.26
C ASN A 44 -11.20 -19.06 -7.54
N PRO A 45 -10.36 -19.87 -8.22
CA PRO A 45 -9.67 -21.01 -7.59
C PRO A 45 -8.64 -20.59 -6.54
N ASP A 46 -8.36 -19.30 -6.42
CA ASP A 46 -7.36 -18.69 -5.56
C ASP A 46 -8.00 -18.04 -4.31
N HIS A 47 -9.25 -18.38 -3.98
CA HIS A 47 -10.03 -17.74 -2.91
C HIS A 47 -9.42 -17.89 -1.50
N ASP A 48 -8.55 -18.89 -1.34
CA ASP A 48 -7.80 -19.15 -0.11
C ASP A 48 -6.46 -18.39 -0.06
N ASN A 49 -6.06 -17.71 -1.14
CA ASN A 49 -4.82 -16.94 -1.17
C ASN A 49 -4.99 -15.62 -0.39
N PRO A 50 -4.25 -15.40 0.71
CA PRO A 50 -4.39 -14.19 1.52
C PRO A 50 -4.10 -12.88 0.76
N THR A 51 -3.44 -12.96 -0.39
CA THR A 51 -3.04 -11.81 -1.23
C THR A 51 -3.94 -11.58 -2.45
N GLU A 52 -4.98 -12.38 -2.65
CA GLU A 52 -5.89 -12.30 -3.81
C GLU A 52 -6.41 -10.87 -4.04
N LYS A 53 -6.83 -10.19 -2.96
CA LYS A 53 -7.41 -8.83 -3.01
C LYS A 53 -6.47 -7.75 -3.57
N ILE A 54 -5.16 -8.00 -3.57
CA ILE A 54 -4.14 -7.06 -4.06
C ILE A 54 -3.37 -7.61 -5.27
N LYS A 55 -3.61 -8.86 -5.65
CA LYS A 55 -2.87 -9.57 -6.70
C LYS A 55 -2.80 -8.78 -8.00
N PHE A 56 -3.95 -8.28 -8.47
CA PHE A 56 -4.04 -7.49 -9.69
C PHE A 56 -3.11 -6.26 -9.68
N VAL A 57 -3.10 -5.50 -8.60
CA VAL A 57 -2.27 -4.28 -8.48
C VAL A 57 -0.79 -4.64 -8.44
N VAL A 58 -0.43 -5.69 -7.68
CA VAL A 58 0.97 -6.14 -7.57
C VAL A 58 1.49 -6.65 -8.92
N GLU A 59 0.70 -7.45 -9.63
CA GLU A 59 1.05 -7.96 -10.95
C GLU A 59 1.17 -6.83 -11.98
N TYR A 60 0.18 -5.92 -12.01
CA TYR A 60 0.21 -4.74 -12.88
C TYR A 60 1.47 -3.91 -12.66
N PHE A 61 1.78 -3.59 -11.40
CA PHE A 61 2.97 -2.83 -11.04
C PHE A 61 4.26 -3.54 -11.48
N ASN A 62 4.41 -4.82 -11.14
CA ASN A 62 5.59 -5.60 -11.49
C ASN A 62 5.80 -5.71 -13.00
N ASN A 63 4.73 -5.93 -13.77
CA ASN A 63 4.79 -6.00 -15.22
C ASN A 63 5.16 -4.64 -15.83
N LYS A 64 4.61 -3.55 -15.28
CA LYS A 64 4.90 -2.20 -15.75
C LYS A 64 6.36 -1.82 -15.52
N ILE A 65 6.90 -2.08 -14.33
CA ILE A 65 8.32 -1.83 -14.03
C ILE A 65 9.23 -2.64 -14.94
N LYS A 66 8.97 -3.95 -15.12
CA LYS A 66 9.74 -4.80 -16.05
C LYS A 66 9.74 -4.30 -17.48
N SER A 67 8.64 -3.69 -17.93
CA SER A 67 8.55 -3.12 -19.29
C SER A 67 9.28 -1.78 -19.45
N MET A 68 9.46 -1.05 -18.35
CA MET A 68 10.05 0.30 -18.35
C MET A 68 11.54 0.30 -18.07
N TYR A 69 12.04 -0.72 -17.38
CA TYR A 69 13.40 -0.74 -16.87
C TYR A 69 13.99 -2.14 -16.89
N TYR A 70 15.21 -2.25 -17.42
CA TYR A 70 16.05 -3.43 -17.33
C TYR A 70 17.25 -3.10 -16.44
N PRO A 71 17.41 -3.80 -15.30
CA PRO A 71 18.47 -3.46 -14.38
C PRO A 71 19.85 -3.93 -14.88
N GLN A 72 20.89 -3.29 -14.38
CA GLN A 72 22.29 -3.64 -14.50
C GLN A 72 22.62 -4.92 -13.73
N LYS A 73 23.87 -5.36 -13.87
CA LYS A 73 24.36 -6.64 -13.35
C LYS A 73 24.30 -6.73 -11.81
N GLU A 74 24.47 -5.60 -11.12
CA GLU A 74 24.60 -5.57 -9.66
C GLU A 74 23.23 -5.45 -9.00
N LEU A 75 22.68 -6.61 -8.66
CA LEU A 75 21.36 -6.75 -8.06
C LEU A 75 21.45 -7.18 -6.60
N SER A 76 20.58 -6.62 -5.77
CA SER A 76 20.41 -6.94 -4.37
C SER A 76 18.99 -7.44 -4.09
N LEU A 77 18.90 -8.50 -3.28
CA LEU A 77 17.64 -9.03 -2.78
C LEU A 77 17.46 -8.60 -1.32
N ASP A 78 16.45 -7.76 -1.08
CA ASP A 78 16.17 -7.23 0.25
C ASP A 78 14.75 -7.58 0.73
N LYS A 79 14.53 -7.38 2.03
CA LYS A 79 13.28 -7.61 2.75
C LYS A 79 12.78 -6.28 3.31
N ALA A 80 11.83 -5.67 2.64
CA ALA A 80 11.13 -4.49 3.13
C ALA A 80 9.95 -4.87 4.05
N MET A 81 9.58 -3.95 4.95
CA MET A 81 8.45 -4.12 5.86
C MET A 81 7.45 -3.00 5.69
N VAL A 82 6.21 -3.35 5.34
CA VAL A 82 5.07 -2.43 5.31
C VAL A 82 4.35 -2.51 6.65
N LEU A 83 4.40 -1.41 7.39
CA LEU A 83 3.83 -1.33 8.73
C LEU A 83 2.32 -1.53 8.72
N TRP A 84 1.85 -2.51 9.49
CA TRP A 84 0.43 -2.77 9.64
C TRP A 84 0.12 -3.32 11.04
N ARG A 85 -0.79 -2.64 11.74
CA ARG A 85 -1.23 -3.06 13.09
C ARG A 85 -2.62 -3.70 13.11
N GLY A 86 -3.35 -3.67 12.00
CA GLY A 86 -4.66 -4.29 11.87
C GLY A 86 -4.60 -5.82 11.80
N ARG A 87 -5.78 -6.44 11.65
CA ARG A 87 -5.92 -7.88 11.40
C ARG A 87 -5.51 -8.15 9.95
N LEU A 88 -4.45 -8.94 9.78
CA LEU A 88 -3.95 -9.38 8.48
C LEU A 88 -3.38 -10.78 8.66
N HIS A 89 -3.80 -11.72 7.82
CA HIS A 89 -3.47 -13.14 7.96
C HIS A 89 -1.96 -13.41 7.92
N PHE A 90 -1.23 -12.77 7.01
CA PHE A 90 0.20 -12.94 6.81
C PHE A 90 1.07 -11.89 7.52
N ARG A 91 0.55 -11.27 8.59
CA ARG A 91 1.31 -10.29 9.37
C ARG A 91 2.49 -10.95 10.07
N GLN A 92 3.69 -10.39 9.90
CA GLN A 92 4.90 -10.88 10.54
C GLN A 92 5.37 -9.96 11.67
N TYR A 93 6.01 -10.56 12.67
CA TYR A 93 6.70 -9.86 13.74
C TYR A 93 8.21 -9.97 13.57
N ILE A 94 8.92 -8.84 13.56
CA ILE A 94 10.39 -8.82 13.55
C ILE A 94 10.89 -8.35 14.91
N LYS A 95 11.47 -9.28 15.68
CA LYS A 95 12.12 -8.99 16.96
C LYS A 95 13.32 -8.06 16.72
N GLY A 96 13.45 -7.02 17.54
CA GLY A 96 14.61 -6.11 17.51
C GLY A 96 14.49 -4.89 16.58
N LYS A 97 13.49 -4.80 15.68
CA LYS A 97 13.26 -3.57 14.90
C LYS A 97 12.33 -2.59 15.63
N ARG A 98 12.45 -1.28 15.40
CA ARG A 98 11.49 -0.26 15.92
C ARG A 98 10.07 -0.50 15.37
N HIS A 99 10.00 -1.01 14.15
CA HIS A 99 8.80 -1.26 13.35
C HIS A 99 8.52 -2.76 13.31
N LYS A 100 7.96 -3.28 14.40
CA LYS A 100 7.92 -4.73 14.66
C LYS A 100 6.83 -5.50 13.92
N TYR A 101 5.71 -4.87 13.56
CA TYR A 101 4.54 -5.56 13.02
C TYR A 101 4.18 -5.04 11.62
N GLY A 102 4.03 -5.94 10.66
CA GLY A 102 3.66 -5.55 9.30
C GLY A 102 3.60 -6.70 8.30
N GLY A 103 3.31 -6.34 7.05
CA GLY A 103 3.50 -7.23 5.89
C GLY A 103 4.96 -7.19 5.45
N LYS A 104 5.53 -8.36 5.16
CA LYS A 104 6.89 -8.46 4.64
C LYS A 104 6.85 -8.52 3.12
N LEU A 105 7.68 -7.69 2.48
CA LEU A 105 7.90 -7.69 1.05
C LEU A 105 9.30 -8.22 0.75
N TYR A 106 9.43 -8.93 -0.36
CA TYR A 106 10.72 -9.29 -0.94
C TYR A 106 10.91 -8.43 -2.18
N THR A 107 12.00 -7.69 -2.24
CA THR A 107 12.27 -6.70 -3.29
C THR A 107 13.60 -7.02 -3.96
N LEU A 108 13.63 -6.89 -5.27
CA LEU A 108 14.85 -6.92 -6.07
C LEU A 108 15.16 -5.46 -6.44
N THR A 109 16.33 -4.98 -6.05
CA THR A 109 16.78 -3.61 -6.31
C THR A 109 18.20 -3.64 -6.87
N GLU A 110 18.61 -2.58 -7.56
CA GLU A 110 20.01 -2.38 -7.88
C GLU A 110 20.76 -1.84 -6.66
N HIS A 111 22.07 -1.96 -6.72
CA HIS A 111 22.98 -1.57 -5.65
C HIS A 111 23.39 -0.09 -5.68
#